data_AF-X1UCG1-F1
#
_entry.id   AF-X1UCG1-F1
#
_cell.length_a   1.000
_cell.length_b   1.000
_cell.length_c   1.000
_cell.angle_alpha   90.00
_cell.angle_beta   90.00
_cell.angle_gamma   90.00
#
_symmetry.space_group_name_H-M   'P 1'
#
loop_
_entity.id
_entity.type
_entity.pdbx_description
1 polymer ?
#
loop_
_entity_poly.entity_id
_entity_poly.type
_entity_poly.pdbx_seq_one_letter_code
_entity_poly.pdbx_strand_id
1 'polypeptide(L)'
;MIRVTRWSPDTCGCILEYEWDDAQDENTRTHSFKKAVKLCEHHKALAASGAYNQVMSENTRKNQVWGFIEDMKSKAGEKDSIVAVAIEDYTWSFDATRKLKVGFLGKLKAGEKSSLQTLCDSKF
;
A
#
# COMPACT_ATOMS: atom_id res chain seq x y z
N MET A 1 -7.05 -27.08 -3.69
CA MET A 1 -8.48 -26.71 -3.67
C MET A 1 -8.59 -25.21 -3.88
N ILE A 2 -9.52 -24.75 -4.71
CA ILE A 2 -9.71 -23.31 -4.90
C ILE A 2 -10.32 -22.69 -3.65
N ARG A 3 -9.60 -21.75 -3.05
CA ARG A 3 -10.01 -20.90 -1.93
C ARG A 3 -10.45 -19.55 -2.44
N VAL A 4 -11.35 -18.91 -1.69
CA VAL A 4 -11.79 -17.54 -1.92
C VAL A 4 -11.46 -16.73 -0.67
N THR A 5 -10.70 -15.65 -0.85
CA THR A 5 -10.33 -14.74 0.24
C THR A 5 -10.99 -13.40 0.02
N ARG A 6 -11.60 -12.87 1.08
CA ARG A 6 -12.05 -11.48 1.14
C ARG A 6 -10.91 -10.59 1.61
N TRP A 7 -10.65 -9.53 0.87
CA TRP A 7 -9.59 -8.58 1.11
C TRP A 7 -10.15 -7.17 1.26
N SER A 8 -9.76 -6.50 2.34
CA SER A 8 -10.01 -5.09 2.60
C SER A 8 -8.65 -4.41 2.72
N PRO A 9 -8.17 -3.68 1.70
CA PRO A 9 -6.95 -2.90 1.85
C PRO A 9 -7.13 -1.84 2.93
N ASP A 10 -6.04 -1.45 3.56
CA ASP A 10 -5.97 -0.29 4.46
C ASP A 10 -5.87 1.05 3.70
N THR A 11 -5.64 1.01 2.38
CA THR A 11 -5.56 2.22 1.53
C THR A 11 -6.92 2.84 1.20
N CYS A 12 -8.02 2.09 1.35
CA CYS A 12 -9.38 2.60 1.08
C CYS A 12 -10.46 1.67 1.65
N GLY A 13 -11.73 2.10 1.63
CA GLY A 13 -12.87 1.29 2.10
C GLY A 13 -13.39 0.22 1.12
N CYS A 14 -12.59 -0.21 0.15
CA CYS A 14 -12.98 -1.28 -0.79
C CYS A 14 -12.98 -2.65 -0.09
N ILE A 15 -13.83 -3.56 -0.56
CA ILE A 15 -13.84 -4.97 -0.17
C ILE A 15 -13.89 -5.79 -1.46
N LEU A 16 -12.87 -6.61 -1.67
CA LEU A 16 -12.65 -7.38 -2.89
C LEU A 16 -12.55 -8.86 -2.54
N GLU A 17 -12.94 -9.74 -3.44
CA GLU A 17 -12.69 -11.18 -3.31
C GLU A 17 -11.77 -11.63 -4.44
N TYR A 18 -10.75 -12.40 -4.07
CA TYR A 18 -9.86 -13.10 -4.99
C TYR A 18 -9.84 -14.59 -4.68
N GLU A 19 -9.41 -15.39 -5.64
CA GLU A 19 -9.28 -16.82 -5.51
C GLU A 19 -7.85 -17.30 -5.78
N TRP A 20 -7.49 -18.43 -5.17
CA TRP A 20 -6.18 -19.05 -5.26
C TRP A 20 -6.27 -20.54 -4.94
N ASP A 21 -5.28 -21.32 -5.38
CA ASP A 21 -5.22 -22.75 -5.10
C ASP A 21 -4.36 -23.03 -3.86
N ASP A 22 -4.93 -23.64 -2.83
CA ASP A 22 -4.20 -24.02 -1.61
C ASP A 22 -3.33 -25.26 -1.75
N ALA A 23 -3.34 -25.90 -2.93
CA ALA A 23 -2.37 -26.94 -3.26
C ALA A 23 -1.02 -26.35 -3.72
N GLN A 24 -0.95 -25.05 -4.03
CA GLN A 24 0.29 -24.36 -4.41
C GLN A 24 0.94 -23.72 -3.17
N ASP A 25 2.28 -23.69 -3.15
CA ASP A 25 3.02 -22.99 -2.12
C ASP A 25 2.65 -21.50 -2.07
N GLU A 26 2.63 -20.93 -0.87
CA GLU A 26 2.24 -19.52 -0.68
C GLU A 26 3.10 -18.54 -1.49
N ASN A 27 4.38 -18.87 -1.71
CA ASN A 27 5.32 -18.03 -2.44
C ASN A 27 5.19 -18.14 -3.97
N THR A 28 4.43 -19.12 -4.47
CA THR A 28 4.27 -19.38 -5.91
C THR A 28 2.81 -19.36 -6.37
N ARG A 29 1.86 -19.34 -5.42
CA ARG A 29 0.43 -19.29 -5.75
C ARG A 29 0.06 -18.02 -6.50
N THR A 30 -0.83 -18.18 -7.47
CA THR A 30 -1.44 -17.05 -8.20
C THR A 30 -2.76 -16.64 -7.55
N HIS A 31 -2.96 -15.33 -7.38
CA HIS A 31 -4.23 -14.76 -6.95
C HIS A 31 -4.98 -14.16 -8.14
N SER A 32 -6.21 -14.63 -8.36
CA SER A 32 -7.08 -14.17 -9.46
C SER A 32 -8.28 -13.41 -8.93
N PHE A 33 -8.66 -12.32 -9.58
CA PHE A 33 -9.85 -11.55 -9.22
C PHE A 33 -11.12 -12.41 -9.35
N LYS A 34 -11.97 -12.41 -8.32
CA LYS A 34 -13.26 -13.12 -8.31
C LYS A 34 -14.43 -12.15 -8.42
N LYS A 35 -14.55 -11.19 -7.50
CA LYS A 35 -15.60 -10.16 -7.52
C LYS A 35 -15.28 -8.96 -6.64
N ALA A 36 -15.91 -7.83 -6.93
CA ALA A 36 -15.94 -6.68 -6.02
C ALA A 36 -17.16 -6.80 -5.10
N VAL A 37 -16.93 -6.87 -3.78
CA VAL A 37 -18.00 -6.92 -2.77
C VAL A 37 -18.47 -5.50 -2.42
N LYS A 38 -17.53 -4.56 -2.31
CA LYS A 38 -17.78 -3.15 -2.05
C LYS A 38 -16.70 -2.31 -2.74
N LEU A 39 -17.09 -1.26 -3.44
CA LEU A 39 -16.17 -0.27 -4.00
C LEU A 39 -16.39 1.08 -3.31
N CYS A 40 -15.31 1.82 -3.06
CA CYS A 40 -15.41 3.20 -2.62
C CYS A 40 -15.78 4.14 -3.78
N GLU A 41 -16.12 5.39 -3.46
CA GLU A 41 -16.49 6.42 -4.44
C GLU A 41 -15.45 6.61 -5.57
N HIS A 42 -14.16 6.42 -5.28
CA HIS A 42 -13.11 6.54 -6.28
C HIS A 42 -13.04 5.35 -7.24
N HIS A 43 -13.36 4.14 -6.75
CA HIS A 43 -13.21 2.91 -7.54
C HIS A 43 -14.52 2.45 -8.17
N LYS A 44 -15.68 2.97 -7.75
CA LYS A 44 -17.00 2.57 -8.29
C LYS A 44 -17.20 2.92 -9.77
N ALA A 45 -16.45 3.88 -10.30
CA ALA A 45 -16.51 4.29 -11.71
C ALA A 45 -15.77 3.33 -12.65
N LEU A 46 -14.99 2.39 -12.10
CA LEU A 46 -14.21 1.41 -12.87
C LEU A 46 -15.00 0.11 -13.02
N ALA A 47 -14.67 -0.66 -14.05
CA ALA A 47 -15.05 -2.07 -14.09
C ALA A 47 -14.47 -2.80 -12.87
N ALA A 48 -15.19 -3.78 -12.33
CA ALA A 48 -14.83 -4.41 -11.05
C ALA A 48 -13.41 -5.03 -11.03
N SER A 49 -12.99 -5.65 -12.12
CA SER A 49 -11.62 -6.16 -12.30
C SER A 49 -10.58 -5.04 -12.41
N GLY A 50 -10.93 -3.93 -13.07
CA GLY A 50 -10.12 -2.72 -13.13
C GLY A 50 -9.93 -2.09 -11.74
N ALA A 51 -11.00 -2.03 -10.94
CA ALA A 51 -10.93 -1.58 -9.56
C ALA A 51 -10.02 -2.49 -8.72
N TYR A 52 -10.10 -3.82 -8.87
CA TYR A 52 -9.20 -4.75 -8.20
C TYR A 52 -7.73 -4.50 -8.55
N ASN A 53 -7.41 -4.39 -9.84
CA ASN A 53 -6.04 -4.14 -10.31
C ASN A 53 -5.49 -2.82 -9.77
N GLN A 54 -6.31 -1.77 -9.79
CA GLN A 54 -5.92 -0.47 -9.28
C GLN A 54 -5.69 -0.49 -7.76
N VAL A 55 -6.61 -1.08 -7.00
CA VAL A 55 -6.46 -1.24 -5.54
C VAL A 55 -5.22 -2.07 -5.18
N MET A 56 -4.94 -3.13 -5.95
CA MET A 56 -3.72 -3.94 -5.79
C MET A 56 -2.46 -3.12 -6.05
N SER A 57 -2.43 -2.34 -7.12
CA SER A 57 -1.31 -1.44 -7.43
C SER A 57 -1.08 -0.42 -6.32
N GLU A 58 -2.14 0.21 -5.83
CA GLU A 58 -2.11 1.20 -4.75
C GLU A 58 -1.58 0.61 -3.43
N ASN A 59 -2.08 -0.57 -3.04
CA ASN A 59 -1.59 -1.26 -1.86
C ASN A 59 -0.14 -1.73 -2.01
N THR A 60 0.26 -2.17 -3.21
CA THR A 60 1.65 -2.56 -3.51
C THR A 60 2.60 -1.38 -3.35
N ARG A 61 2.26 -0.21 -3.93
CA ARG A 61 3.04 1.03 -3.77
C ARG A 61 3.22 1.40 -2.30
N LYS A 62 2.14 1.35 -1.52
CA LYS A 62 2.17 1.61 -0.07
C LYS A 62 3.12 0.62 0.65
N ASN A 63 3.00 -0.68 0.37
CA ASN A 63 3.88 -1.70 0.96
C ASN A 63 5.36 -1.52 0.56
N GLN A 64 5.64 -1.08 -0.67
CA GLN A 64 7.00 -0.81 -1.12
C GLN A 64 7.60 0.42 -0.44
N VAL A 65 6.82 1.49 -0.24
CA VAL A 65 7.27 2.65 0.55
C VAL A 65 7.57 2.22 1.98
N TRP A 66 6.71 1.40 2.59
CA TRP A 66 6.96 0.84 3.91
C TRP A 66 8.29 0.07 3.97
N GLY A 67 8.52 -0.87 3.04
CA GLY A 67 9.76 -1.63 2.97
C GLY A 67 11.00 -0.75 2.78
N PHE A 68 10.89 0.33 2.02
CA PHE A 68 11.97 1.30 1.86
C PHE A 68 12.30 2.04 3.16
N ILE A 69 11.28 2.43 3.92
CA ILE A 69 11.50 3.12 5.20
C ILE A 69 12.16 2.19 6.22
N GLU A 70 11.73 0.91 6.27
CA GLU A 70 12.38 -0.09 7.11
C GLU A 70 13.85 -0.31 6.72
N ASP A 71 14.17 -0.31 5.42
CA ASP A 71 15.56 -0.34 4.93
C ASP A 71 16.35 0.90 5.38
N MET A 72 15.77 2.11 5.30
CA MET A 72 16.42 3.31 5.81
C MET A 72 16.69 3.24 7.31
N LYS A 73 15.72 2.78 8.11
CA LYS A 73 15.89 2.61 9.56
C LYS A 73 17.04 1.67 9.88
N SER A 74 17.17 0.57 9.13
CA SER A 74 18.25 -0.40 9.33
C SER A 74 19.66 0.18 9.10
N LYS A 75 19.76 1.27 8.33
CA LYS A 75 21.02 1.95 7.98
C LYS A 75 21.25 3.24 8.78
N ALA A 76 20.23 3.71 9.49
CA ALA A 76 20.27 4.94 10.24
C ALA A 76 21.02 4.76 11.57
N GLY A 77 21.68 5.81 12.04
CA GLY A 77 22.25 5.83 13.39
C GLY A 77 21.17 6.02 14.44
N GLU A 78 21.41 5.59 15.68
CA GLU A 78 20.43 5.68 16.79
C GLU A 78 19.88 7.10 17.05
N LYS A 79 20.59 8.14 16.59
CA LYS A 79 20.19 9.55 16.75
C LYS A 79 19.34 10.08 15.60
N ASP A 80 19.15 9.30 14.53
CA ASP A 80 18.36 9.71 13.38
C ASP A 80 16.86 9.61 13.71
N SER A 81 16.11 10.66 13.35
CA SER A 81 14.69 10.78 13.69
C SER A 81 13.84 9.64 13.09
N ILE A 82 14.27 9.08 11.96
CA ILE A 82 13.59 8.02 11.23
C ILE A 82 13.49 6.71 12.03
N VAL A 83 14.45 6.46 12.93
CA VAL A 83 14.48 5.27 13.78
C VAL A 83 13.27 5.23 14.74
N ALA A 84 12.80 6.40 15.17
CA ALA A 84 11.69 6.53 16.11
C ALA A 84 10.28 6.54 15.46
N VAL A 85 10.19 6.42 14.13
CA VAL A 85 8.93 6.50 13.39
C VAL A 85 8.29 5.11 13.28
N ALA A 86 7.16 4.89 13.93
CA ALA A 86 6.40 3.64 13.88
C ALA A 86 5.29 3.69 12.82
N ILE A 87 4.73 2.55 12.38
CA ILE A 87 3.76 2.49 11.27
C ILE A 87 2.50 3.35 11.52
N GLU A 88 2.19 3.61 12.79
CA GLU A 88 1.08 4.45 13.23
C GLU A 88 1.37 5.95 13.02
N ASP A 89 2.63 6.33 12.85
CA ASP A 89 3.05 7.71 12.58
C ASP A 89 2.88 8.11 11.10
N TYR A 90 2.38 7.19 10.26
CA TYR A 90 2.16 7.41 8.82
C TYR A 90 0.67 7.54 8.50
N THR A 91 0.36 8.48 7.63
CA THR A 91 -0.94 8.54 6.96
C THR A 91 -0.73 8.35 5.48
N TRP A 92 -1.51 7.47 4.87
CA TRP A 92 -1.44 7.19 3.44
C TRP A 92 -2.69 7.74 2.76
N SER A 93 -2.51 8.43 1.64
CA SER A 93 -3.61 8.88 0.80
C SER A 93 -3.20 8.86 -0.66
N PHE A 94 -4.17 9.03 -1.54
CA PHE A 94 -3.95 9.15 -2.97
C PHE A 94 -4.52 10.49 -3.42
N ASP A 95 -3.73 11.26 -4.16
CA ASP A 95 -4.22 12.50 -4.75
C ASP A 95 -5.20 12.25 -5.91
N ALA A 96 -5.71 13.32 -6.52
CA ALA A 96 -6.64 13.24 -7.64
C ALA A 96 -6.07 12.49 -8.86
N THR A 97 -4.74 12.45 -9.00
CA THR A 97 -4.02 11.70 -10.05
C THR A 97 -3.59 10.30 -9.61
N ARG A 98 -4.03 9.86 -8.43
CA ARG A 98 -3.69 8.56 -7.81
C ARG A 98 -2.19 8.38 -7.57
N LYS A 99 -1.48 9.47 -7.29
CA LYS A 99 -0.13 9.40 -6.73
C LYS A 99 -0.22 9.21 -5.21
N LEU A 100 0.63 8.33 -4.70
CA LEU A 100 0.71 8.05 -3.26
C LEU A 100 1.26 9.27 -2.53
N LYS A 101 0.52 9.73 -1.52
CA LYS A 101 0.92 10.79 -0.60
C LYS A 101 1.10 10.21 0.79
N VAL A 102 2.28 10.47 1.34
CA VAL A 102 2.68 9.98 2.66
C VAL A 102 2.77 11.16 3.60
N GLY A 103 1.90 11.17 4.60
CA GLY A 103 1.94 12.11 5.71
C GLY A 103 2.70 11.51 6.89
N PHE A 104 3.42 12.35 7.63
CA PHE A 104 4.20 11.94 8.80
C PHE A 104 3.79 12.76 10.02
N LEU A 105 3.33 12.09 11.07
CA LEU A 105 2.86 12.69 12.32
C LEU A 105 4.04 13.24 13.14
N GLY A 106 4.52 14.42 12.76
CA GLY A 106 5.39 15.28 13.59
C GLY A 106 6.81 14.80 13.90
N LYS A 107 7.13 13.52 13.74
CA LYS A 107 8.42 12.95 14.19
C LYS A 107 9.60 13.17 13.24
N LEU A 108 9.33 13.43 11.97
CA LEU A 108 10.36 13.73 10.97
C LEU A 108 10.57 15.24 10.80
N LYS A 109 11.81 15.65 10.56
CA LYS A 109 12.14 17.02 10.15
C LYS A 109 11.61 17.28 8.74
N ALA A 110 11.36 18.55 8.41
CA ALA A 110 10.80 18.94 7.12
C ALA A 110 11.63 18.42 5.92
N GLY A 111 12.97 18.46 6.02
CA GLY A 111 13.86 17.92 5.00
C GLY A 111 13.69 16.42 4.79
N GLU A 112 13.58 15.64 5.87
CA GLU A 112 13.40 14.18 5.82
C GLU A 112 12.04 13.80 5.21
N LYS A 113 10.97 14.52 5.59
CA LYS A 113 9.65 14.36 4.97
C LYS A 113 9.71 14.60 3.46
N SER A 114 10.39 15.68 3.05
CA SER A 114 10.53 16.02 1.63
C SER A 114 11.33 14.97 0.88
N SER A 115 12.45 14.49 1.43
CA SER A 115 13.26 13.45 0.79
C SER A 115 12.49 12.13 0.62
N LEU A 116 11.71 11.74 1.63
CA LEU A 116 10.86 10.54 1.55
C LEU A 116 9.75 10.70 0.50
N GLN A 117 9.05 11.83 0.45
CA GLN A 117 8.02 12.06 -0.57
C GLN A 117 8.63 12.12 -1.98
N THR A 118 9.77 12.80 -2.17
CA THR A 118 10.49 12.82 -3.46
C THR A 118 10.86 11.42 -3.91
N LEU A 119 11.31 10.57 -2.98
CA LEU A 119 11.62 9.20 -3.32
C LEU A 119 10.37 8.42 -3.73
N CYS A 120 9.27 8.54 -2.97
CA CYS A 120 7.99 7.93 -3.34
C CYS A 120 7.57 8.35 -4.75
N ASP A 121 7.64 9.65 -5.05
CA ASP A 121 7.28 10.21 -6.36
C ASP A 121 8.23 9.76 -7.48
N SER A 122 9.50 9.42 -7.17
CA SER A 122 10.46 8.90 -8.15
C SER A 122 10.33 7.41 -8.45
N LYS A 123 9.70 6.66 -7.53
CA LYS A 123 9.60 5.19 -7.60
C LYS A 123 8.22 4.73 -8.08
N PHE A 124 7.16 5.53 -7.91
CA PHE A 124 5.76 5.10 -8.06
C PHE A 124 4.87 6.10 -8.80
#